data_AF-A0AAD5GQN5-F1
#
_entry.id   AF-A0AAD5GQN5-F1
#
_cell.length_a   1.000
_cell.length_b   1.000
_cell.length_c   1.000
_cell.angle_alpha   90.00
_cell.angle_beta   90.00
_cell.angle_gamma   90.00
#
_symmetry.space_group_name_H-M   'P 1'
#
loop_
_entity.id
_entity.type
_entity.pdbx_description
1 polymer ?
#
loop_
_entity_poly.entity_id
_entity_poly.type
_entity_poly.pdbx_seq_one_letter_code
_entity_poly.pdbx_strand_id
1 'polypeptide(L)'
;PALRRGESVYLVGLNRSLQATSRKSVVTNPCAALKISSADSPRYRATNMEVIELDTDFGSGFSGVLADEHGRVKAIWGSFSTQIKYGVNSSEDHQFARGIPIHAISQVLNNIISGAKGPSLLINGIKRPMPLVRVLEVEFYRTLLSKARSFGLSNNWIQALVKKDPVRRQVLRVKGCLAGSKAENLLEQGDMVLAINKKPVTCFNDLEDACHALDVYDDTDAKLELTIFRQGREMQIHVGTDVRDGNGTTRVINWCGCLVQDPHPEVRALGFLPKEGHGVYVARWSSGSPVHRYGLYSQQWIVEVNGKPTPDLDAFVNVT
;
A
#
# COMPACT_ATOMS: atom_id res chain seq x y z
N PRO A 1 -11.36 12.94 -16.58
CA PRO A 1 -11.48 14.02 -15.58
C PRO A 1 -11.79 13.39 -14.21
N ALA A 2 -11.22 13.95 -13.14
CA ALA A 2 -11.48 13.48 -11.78
C ALA A 2 -12.94 13.74 -11.39
N LEU A 3 -13.54 12.78 -10.68
CA LEU A 3 -14.89 12.90 -10.16
C LEU A 3 -14.98 14.01 -9.11
N ARG A 4 -16.11 14.71 -9.08
CA ARG A 4 -16.40 15.74 -8.07
C ARG A 4 -17.47 15.28 -7.10
N ARG A 5 -17.45 15.82 -5.89
CA ARG A 5 -18.53 15.64 -4.94
C ARG A 5 -19.85 16.17 -5.55
N GLY A 6 -20.91 15.38 -5.45
CA GLY A 6 -22.21 15.68 -6.04
C GLY A 6 -22.37 15.24 -7.50
N GLU A 7 -21.32 14.74 -8.15
CA GLU A 7 -21.39 14.25 -9.52
C GLU A 7 -22.18 12.92 -9.58
N SER A 8 -23.08 12.80 -10.57
CA SER A 8 -23.81 11.57 -10.83
C SER A 8 -22.93 10.56 -11.56
N VAL A 9 -22.95 9.31 -11.09
CA VAL A 9 -22.24 8.19 -11.70
C VAL A 9 -23.15 6.98 -11.83
N TYR A 10 -22.79 6.08 -12.75
CA TYR A 10 -23.48 4.81 -12.96
C TYR A 10 -22.54 3.68 -12.59
N LEU A 11 -22.92 2.89 -11.58
CA LEU A 11 -22.27 1.61 -11.30
C LEU A 11 -22.81 0.59 -12.30
N VAL A 12 -21.95 0.17 -13.24
CA VAL A 12 -22.26 -0.77 -14.31
C VAL A 12 -21.44 -2.03 -14.11
N GLY A 13 -22.10 -3.19 -14.11
CA GLY A 13 -21.46 -4.45 -13.79
C GLY A 13 -22.31 -5.66 -14.09
N LEU A 14 -21.78 -6.84 -13.76
CA LEU A 14 -22.48 -8.11 -13.89
C LEU A 14 -22.92 -8.61 -12.52
N ASN A 15 -24.14 -9.13 -12.43
CA ASN A 15 -24.58 -9.87 -11.25
C ASN A 15 -24.01 -11.31 -11.25
N ARG A 16 -24.31 -12.09 -10.21
CA ARG A 16 -23.88 -13.50 -10.09
C ARG A 16 -24.39 -14.41 -11.22
N SER A 17 -25.43 -14.01 -11.94
CA SER A 17 -25.99 -14.71 -13.10
C SER A 17 -25.47 -14.19 -14.43
N LEU A 18 -24.38 -13.40 -14.41
CA LEU A 18 -23.75 -12.78 -15.58
C LEU A 18 -24.69 -11.82 -16.36
N GLN A 19 -25.73 -11.30 -15.71
CA GLN A 19 -26.62 -10.32 -16.31
C GLN A 19 -26.10 -8.91 -16.07
N ALA A 20 -26.17 -8.07 -17.10
CA ALA A 20 -25.80 -6.66 -17.00
C ALA A 20 -26.75 -5.92 -16.06
N THR A 21 -26.18 -5.19 -15.12
CA THR A 21 -26.89 -4.38 -14.15
C THR A 21 -26.30 -2.97 -14.13
N SER A 22 -27.16 -1.98 -13.95
CA SER A 22 -26.77 -0.58 -13.81
C SER A 22 -27.54 0.07 -12.66
N ARG A 23 -26.84 0.88 -11.88
CA ARG A 23 -27.40 1.67 -10.78
C ARG A 23 -26.82 3.08 -10.82
N LYS A 24 -27.70 4.08 -10.83
CA LYS A 24 -27.32 5.49 -10.69
C LYS A 24 -27.06 5.81 -9.22
N SER A 25 -26.03 6.60 -8.96
CA SER A 25 -25.61 7.03 -7.62
C SER A 25 -24.89 8.37 -7.70
N VAL A 26 -24.62 8.99 -6.55
CA VAL A 26 -23.93 10.27 -6.44
C VAL A 26 -22.63 10.13 -5.64
N VAL A 27 -21.57 10.76 -6.13
CA VAL A 27 -20.26 10.79 -5.44
C VAL A 27 -20.37 11.64 -4.18
N THR A 28 -20.18 11.03 -3.01
CA THR A 28 -20.18 11.72 -1.71
C THR A 28 -18.79 12.22 -1.34
N ASN A 29 -17.75 11.44 -1.64
CA ASN A 29 -16.37 11.82 -1.44
C ASN A 29 -15.49 11.23 -2.56
N PRO A 30 -14.90 12.06 -3.44
CA PRO A 30 -14.08 11.56 -4.56
C PRO A 30 -12.68 11.11 -4.15
N CYS A 31 -12.25 11.39 -2.92
CA CYS A 31 -10.87 11.24 -2.46
C CYS A 31 -10.79 10.83 -0.98
N ALA A 32 -11.67 9.92 -0.56
CA ALA A 32 -11.67 9.40 0.80
C ALA A 32 -10.39 8.61 1.05
N ALA A 33 -9.57 9.05 2.00
CA ALA A 33 -8.42 8.27 2.43
C ALA A 33 -8.88 6.94 3.05
N LEU A 34 -8.49 5.83 2.42
CA LEU A 34 -8.82 4.49 2.88
C LEU A 34 -8.05 4.17 4.16
N LYS A 35 -8.77 3.73 5.19
CA LYS A 35 -8.18 3.34 6.47
C LYS A 35 -8.59 1.92 6.81
N ILE A 36 -7.64 1.00 6.65
CA ILE A 36 -7.77 -0.38 7.10
C ILE A 36 -6.76 -0.55 8.25
N SER A 37 -7.16 -1.23 9.32
CA SER A 37 -6.29 -1.51 10.47
C SER A 37 -5.43 -2.74 10.20
N SER A 38 -4.29 -2.83 10.88
CA SER A 38 -3.50 -4.07 10.87
C SER A 38 -4.31 -5.20 11.49
N ALA A 39 -4.25 -6.37 10.86
CA ALA A 39 -4.85 -7.60 11.37
C ALA A 39 -3.89 -8.33 12.32
N ASP A 40 -4.40 -9.29 13.08
CA ASP A 40 -3.60 -10.14 13.98
C ASP A 40 -2.55 -10.98 13.22
N SER A 41 -2.90 -11.40 11.99
CA SER A 41 -1.98 -12.04 11.07
C SER A 41 -1.59 -11.05 9.96
N PRO A 42 -0.28 -10.85 9.69
CA PRO A 42 0.17 -10.02 8.59
C PRO A 42 -0.43 -10.50 7.27
N ARG A 43 -1.17 -9.63 6.60
CA ARG A 43 -1.86 -9.94 5.35
C ARG A 43 -2.06 -8.66 4.55
N TYR A 44 -2.29 -8.82 3.25
CA TYR A 44 -2.42 -7.68 2.34
C TYR A 44 -3.41 -6.65 2.86
N ARG A 45 -2.99 -5.39 2.82
CA ARG A 45 -3.83 -4.25 3.15
C ARG A 45 -3.55 -3.11 2.19
N ALA A 46 -4.62 -2.51 1.68
CA ALA A 46 -4.50 -1.25 0.96
C ALA A 46 -4.05 -0.13 1.92
N THR A 47 -2.89 0.45 1.63
CA THR A 47 -2.29 1.58 2.37
C THR A 47 -2.08 2.75 1.41
N ASN A 48 -1.99 3.96 1.96
CA ASN A 48 -1.76 5.19 1.18
C ASN A 48 -2.70 5.33 -0.03
N MET A 49 -3.95 4.90 0.10
CA MET A 49 -4.88 4.87 -1.01
C MET A 49 -6.02 5.85 -0.78
N GLU A 50 -6.41 6.58 -1.81
CA GLU A 50 -7.67 7.33 -1.85
C GLU A 50 -8.70 6.59 -2.69
N VAL A 51 -9.94 6.53 -2.19
CA VAL A 51 -11.06 5.85 -2.83
C VAL A 51 -12.24 6.79 -2.99
N ILE A 52 -13.15 6.43 -3.90
CA ILE A 52 -14.39 7.13 -4.16
C ILE A 52 -15.49 6.50 -3.32
N GLU A 53 -16.17 7.33 -2.54
CA GLU A 53 -17.36 6.98 -1.78
C GLU A 53 -18.60 7.50 -2.51
N LEU A 54 -19.66 6.71 -2.41
CA LEU A 54 -20.96 6.99 -2.99
C LEU A 54 -21.99 7.25 -1.88
N ASP A 55 -23.17 7.70 -2.26
CA ASP A 55 -24.32 7.88 -1.36
C ASP A 55 -24.98 6.55 -0.97
N THR A 56 -24.70 5.49 -1.72
CA THR A 56 -25.29 4.17 -1.55
C THR A 56 -24.18 3.13 -1.42
N ASP A 57 -24.32 2.22 -0.46
CA ASP A 57 -23.49 1.01 -0.40
C ASP A 57 -24.11 -0.09 -1.26
N PHE A 58 -23.40 -0.49 -2.30
CA PHE A 58 -23.81 -1.57 -3.20
C PHE A 58 -23.35 -2.96 -2.72
N GLY A 59 -22.64 -3.02 -1.58
CA GLY A 59 -22.15 -4.25 -0.97
C GLY A 59 -21.19 -5.04 -1.87
N SER A 60 -20.92 -6.29 -1.49
CA SER A 60 -20.08 -7.22 -2.24
C SER A 60 -20.81 -7.97 -3.36
N GLY A 61 -22.12 -7.76 -3.50
CA GLY A 61 -22.94 -8.37 -4.55
C GLY A 61 -22.73 -7.75 -5.94
N PHE A 62 -22.13 -6.56 -6.01
CA PHE A 62 -21.84 -5.84 -7.23
C PHE A 62 -20.33 -5.78 -7.48
N SER A 63 -19.94 -6.09 -8.71
CA SER A 63 -18.59 -5.86 -9.24
C SER A 63 -18.71 -5.19 -10.60
N GLY A 64 -17.78 -4.30 -10.94
CA GLY A 64 -17.85 -3.57 -12.20
C GLY A 64 -17.11 -2.25 -12.15
N VAL A 65 -17.66 -1.25 -12.83
CA VAL A 65 -17.04 0.06 -12.99
C VAL A 65 -18.02 1.18 -12.66
N LEU A 66 -17.47 2.31 -12.19
CA LEU A 66 -18.20 3.58 -12.19
C LEU A 66 -17.97 4.27 -13.53
N ALA A 67 -19.03 4.61 -14.23
CA ALA A 67 -19.01 5.33 -15.49
C ALA A 67 -19.78 6.66 -15.39
N ASP A 68 -19.41 7.63 -16.24
CA ASP A 68 -20.24 8.83 -16.45
C ASP A 68 -21.43 8.54 -17.38
N GLU A 69 -22.28 9.54 -17.60
CA GLU A 69 -23.45 9.46 -18.48
C GLU A 69 -23.12 9.11 -19.94
N HIS A 70 -21.86 9.28 -20.36
CA HIS A 70 -21.38 8.94 -21.69
C HIS A 70 -20.72 7.54 -21.73
N GLY A 71 -20.80 6.77 -20.65
CA GLY A 71 -20.19 5.44 -20.55
C GLY A 71 -18.67 5.45 -20.36
N ARG A 72 -18.05 6.60 -20.06
CA ARG A 72 -16.60 6.67 -19.83
C ARG A 72 -16.28 6.22 -18.42
N VAL A 73 -15.40 5.23 -18.29
CA VAL A 73 -14.97 4.65 -17.00
C VAL A 73 -14.20 5.69 -16.17
N LYS A 74 -14.58 5.82 -14.90
CA LYS A 74 -13.99 6.73 -13.91
C LYS A 74 -13.31 6.00 -12.76
N ALA A 75 -13.78 4.80 -12.44
CA ALA A 75 -13.25 3.97 -11.36
C ALA A 75 -13.64 2.50 -11.55
N ILE A 76 -12.90 1.60 -10.91
CA ILE A 76 -13.30 0.20 -10.71
C ILE A 76 -14.01 0.09 -9.36
N TRP A 77 -15.14 -0.60 -9.30
CA TRP A 77 -15.81 -0.90 -8.04
C TRP A 77 -15.15 -2.12 -7.40
N GLY A 78 -14.28 -1.86 -6.42
CA GLY A 78 -13.43 -2.86 -5.79
C GLY A 78 -13.86 -3.15 -4.36
N SER A 79 -13.55 -4.37 -3.90
CA SER A 79 -13.83 -4.79 -2.53
C SER A 79 -12.58 -4.81 -1.67
N PHE A 80 -12.74 -4.38 -0.42
CA PHE A 80 -11.72 -4.32 0.61
C PHE A 80 -12.17 -5.14 1.82
N SER A 81 -11.20 -5.68 2.56
CA SER A 81 -11.43 -6.42 3.80
C SER A 81 -10.71 -5.73 4.95
N THR A 82 -11.38 -5.66 6.11
CA THR A 82 -10.78 -5.19 7.36
C THR A 82 -11.15 -6.16 8.48
N GLN A 83 -10.20 -6.42 9.38
CA GLN A 83 -10.50 -7.18 10.59
C GLN A 83 -11.16 -6.26 11.61
N ILE A 84 -12.33 -6.62 12.11
CA ILE A 84 -12.98 -5.95 13.23
C ILE A 84 -12.81 -6.81 14.47
N LYS A 85 -12.33 -6.21 15.56
CA LYS A 85 -12.17 -6.89 16.84
C LYS A 85 -13.42 -6.72 17.69
N TYR A 86 -14.05 -7.84 18.03
CA TYR A 86 -15.15 -7.94 18.97
C TYR A 86 -14.59 -8.51 20.28
N GLY A 87 -14.12 -7.64 21.18
CA GLY A 87 -13.48 -8.06 22.44
C GLY A 87 -12.06 -8.63 22.26
N VAL A 88 -11.60 -9.40 23.25
CA VAL A 88 -10.18 -9.83 23.35
C VAL A 88 -9.84 -10.98 22.40
N ASN A 89 -10.78 -11.90 22.17
CA ASN A 89 -10.53 -13.17 21.46
C ASN A 89 -11.39 -13.40 20.22
N SER A 90 -12.30 -12.48 19.86
CA SER A 90 -13.09 -12.63 18.64
C SER A 90 -12.83 -11.51 17.67
N SER A 91 -12.55 -11.89 16.44
CA SER A 91 -12.32 -10.97 15.34
C SER A 91 -13.00 -11.54 14.10
N GLU A 92 -13.65 -10.67 13.34
CA GLU A 92 -14.32 -11.05 12.11
C GLU A 92 -13.84 -10.18 10.96
N ASP A 93 -13.83 -10.77 9.78
CA ASP A 93 -13.50 -10.06 8.55
C ASP A 93 -14.75 -9.35 8.04
N HIS A 94 -14.68 -8.03 8.00
CA HIS A 94 -15.70 -7.19 7.41
C HIS A 94 -15.29 -6.76 6.02
N GLN A 95 -16.16 -7.05 5.05
CA GLN A 95 -15.99 -6.69 3.65
C GLN A 95 -16.81 -5.46 3.30
N PHE A 96 -16.20 -4.52 2.58
CA PHE A 96 -16.89 -3.35 2.04
C PHE A 96 -16.38 -3.03 0.63
N ALA A 97 -17.14 -2.24 -0.14
CA ALA A 97 -16.77 -1.87 -1.50
C ALA A 97 -16.60 -0.35 -1.64
N ARG A 98 -15.63 0.06 -2.47
CA ARG A 98 -15.35 1.47 -2.79
C ARG A 98 -14.86 1.60 -4.23
N GLY A 99 -14.99 2.80 -4.79
CA GLY A 99 -14.49 3.09 -6.13
C GLY A 99 -12.98 3.30 -6.10
N ILE A 100 -12.23 2.44 -6.79
CA ILE A 100 -10.80 2.59 -7.06
C ILE A 100 -10.64 3.52 -8.26
N PRO A 101 -10.08 4.74 -8.10
CA PRO A 101 -9.98 5.69 -9.19
C PRO A 101 -9.23 5.13 -10.40
N ILE A 102 -9.74 5.39 -11.60
CA ILE A 102 -9.16 4.79 -12.82
C ILE A 102 -7.73 5.25 -13.10
N HIS A 103 -7.34 6.45 -12.65
CA HIS A 103 -5.99 7.00 -12.89
C HIS A 103 -4.88 6.13 -12.30
N ALA A 104 -5.09 5.55 -11.12
CA ALA A 104 -4.14 4.65 -10.46
C ALA A 104 -3.86 3.40 -11.32
N ILE A 105 -4.86 2.94 -12.08
CA ILE A 105 -4.73 1.80 -12.98
C ILE A 105 -4.15 2.25 -14.32
N SER A 106 -4.62 3.38 -14.86
CA SER A 106 -4.18 3.90 -16.16
C SER A 106 -2.68 4.15 -16.21
N GLN A 107 -2.05 4.61 -15.12
CA GLN A 107 -0.60 4.82 -15.06
C GLN A 107 0.17 3.50 -15.30
N VAL A 108 -0.18 2.45 -14.55
CA VAL A 108 0.45 1.13 -14.69
C VAL A 108 0.12 0.51 -16.05
N LEU A 109 -1.12 0.64 -16.51
CA LEU A 109 -1.57 0.12 -17.79
C LEU A 109 -0.80 0.74 -18.97
N ASN A 110 -0.57 2.05 -18.93
CA ASN A 110 0.22 2.72 -19.96
C ASN A 110 1.63 2.15 -20.05
N ASN A 111 2.28 1.86 -18.92
CA ASN A 111 3.61 1.26 -18.89
C ASN A 111 3.61 -0.18 -19.42
N ILE A 112 2.55 -0.95 -19.16
CA ILE A 112 2.40 -2.30 -19.74
C ILE A 112 2.24 -2.22 -21.26
N ILE A 113 1.45 -1.26 -21.76
CA ILE A 113 1.17 -1.10 -23.19
C ILE A 113 2.40 -0.59 -23.95
N SER A 114 3.15 0.36 -23.38
CA SER A 114 4.32 0.97 -24.03
C SER A 114 5.57 0.08 -24.03
N GLY A 115 5.55 -1.03 -23.30
CA GLY A 115 6.69 -1.93 -23.15
C GLY A 115 7.51 -1.57 -21.91
N ALA A 116 7.21 -2.27 -20.81
CA ALA A 116 7.90 -2.08 -19.55
C ALA A 116 9.32 -2.68 -19.55
N LYS A 117 10.12 -2.29 -18.55
CA LYS A 117 11.51 -2.75 -18.36
C LYS A 117 11.68 -3.90 -17.36
N GLY A 118 10.63 -4.30 -16.65
CA GLY A 118 10.72 -5.30 -15.60
C GLY A 118 10.62 -6.74 -16.12
N PRO A 119 10.56 -7.73 -15.20
CA PRO A 119 10.52 -9.13 -15.57
C PRO A 119 9.30 -9.45 -16.43
N SER A 120 9.47 -10.38 -17.37
CA SER A 120 8.36 -10.84 -18.20
C SER A 120 7.52 -11.87 -17.46
N LEU A 121 6.21 -11.61 -17.36
CA LEU A 121 5.25 -12.54 -16.82
C LEU A 121 4.42 -13.19 -17.93
N LEU A 122 4.07 -14.45 -17.74
CA LEU A 122 3.13 -15.18 -18.58
C LEU A 122 1.73 -15.03 -18.00
N ILE A 123 0.89 -14.21 -18.63
CA ILE A 123 -0.49 -13.97 -18.20
C ILE A 123 -1.40 -14.39 -19.36
N ASN A 124 -2.28 -15.37 -19.10
CA ASN A 124 -3.22 -15.91 -20.10
C ASN A 124 -2.54 -16.31 -21.44
N GLY A 125 -1.36 -16.94 -21.36
CA GLY A 125 -0.61 -17.39 -22.55
C GLY A 125 0.19 -16.29 -23.26
N ILE A 126 0.13 -15.04 -22.79
CA ILE A 126 0.88 -13.93 -23.37
C ILE A 126 2.02 -13.55 -22.44
N LYS A 127 3.26 -13.66 -22.94
CA LYS A 127 4.44 -13.18 -22.22
C LYS A 127 4.60 -11.68 -22.45
N ARG A 128 4.54 -10.89 -21.37
CA ARG A 128 4.73 -9.42 -21.44
C ARG A 128 5.68 -8.96 -20.35
N PRO A 129 6.55 -7.98 -20.64
CA PRO A 129 7.32 -7.32 -19.59
C PRO A 129 6.39 -6.54 -18.66
N MET A 130 6.61 -6.67 -17.36
CA MET A 130 5.85 -5.94 -16.35
C MET A 130 6.58 -4.67 -15.90
N PRO A 131 5.86 -3.60 -15.55
CA PRO A 131 6.47 -2.38 -15.03
C PRO A 131 7.10 -2.63 -13.66
N LEU A 132 8.27 -2.03 -13.49
CA LEU A 132 8.82 -1.78 -12.17
C LEU A 132 8.17 -0.50 -11.62
N VAL A 133 7.73 -0.53 -10.38
CA VAL A 133 7.05 0.58 -9.72
C VAL A 133 7.92 1.05 -8.55
N ARG A 134 8.22 2.34 -8.53
CA ARG A 134 8.90 2.98 -7.38
C ARG A 134 7.92 3.30 -6.28
N VAL A 135 8.30 2.94 -5.06
CA VAL A 135 7.53 3.18 -3.85
C VAL A 135 8.43 3.71 -2.73
N LEU A 136 7.90 4.57 -1.88
CA LEU A 136 8.64 5.12 -0.74
C LEU A 136 8.71 4.14 0.45
N GLU A 137 7.81 3.14 0.48
CA GLU A 137 7.69 2.15 1.58
C GLU A 137 7.47 2.77 2.97
N VAL A 138 6.66 3.83 2.99
CA VAL A 138 6.22 4.50 4.22
C VAL A 138 4.71 4.49 4.25
N GLU A 139 4.12 4.06 5.36
CA GLU A 139 2.69 4.22 5.58
C GLU A 139 2.40 5.61 6.16
N PHE A 140 1.40 6.28 5.61
CA PHE A 140 0.95 7.60 6.05
C PHE A 140 -0.49 7.56 6.56
N TYR A 141 -0.84 8.52 7.44
CA TYR A 141 -2.22 8.91 7.68
C TYR A 141 -2.40 10.41 7.48
N ARG A 142 -3.60 10.78 7.05
CA ARG A 142 -4.00 12.19 6.94
C ARG A 142 -4.16 12.84 8.30
N THR A 143 -3.65 14.06 8.44
CA THR A 143 -3.88 14.94 9.58
C THR A 143 -4.46 16.25 9.08
N LEU A 144 -5.60 16.68 9.63
CA LEU A 144 -6.20 17.98 9.29
C LEU A 144 -5.24 19.12 9.68
N LEU A 145 -5.20 20.19 8.88
CA LEU A 145 -4.32 21.34 9.15
C LEU A 145 -4.65 22.04 10.48
N SER A 146 -5.91 21.99 10.92
CA SER A 146 -6.31 22.47 12.26
C SER A 146 -5.59 21.73 13.39
N LYS A 147 -5.40 20.41 13.24
CA LYS A 147 -4.64 19.57 14.17
C LYS A 147 -3.13 19.69 13.94
N ALA A 148 -2.67 19.87 12.70
CA ALA A 148 -1.26 20.13 12.42
C ALA A 148 -0.78 21.42 13.10
N ARG A 149 -1.62 22.46 13.14
CA ARG A 149 -1.35 23.71 13.86
C ARG A 149 -1.10 23.50 15.35
N SER A 150 -1.83 22.60 16.01
CA SER A 150 -1.60 22.32 17.44
C SER A 150 -0.26 21.63 17.72
N PHE A 151 0.37 21.04 16.69
CA PHE A 151 1.73 20.50 16.78
C PHE A 151 2.81 21.54 16.46
N GLY A 152 2.45 22.81 16.22
CA GLY A 152 3.38 23.90 15.96
C GLY A 152 3.68 24.16 14.49
N LEU A 153 2.92 23.57 13.55
CA LEU A 153 3.13 23.82 12.12
C LEU A 153 2.93 25.32 11.80
N SER A 154 3.88 25.90 11.07
CA SER A 154 3.90 27.35 10.79
C SER A 154 2.71 27.80 9.95
N ASN A 155 2.29 29.05 10.13
CA ASN A 155 1.19 29.61 9.34
C ASN A 155 1.52 29.66 7.83
N ASN A 156 2.79 29.85 7.47
CA ASN A 156 3.24 29.84 6.08
C ASN A 156 2.95 28.49 5.41
N TRP A 157 3.27 27.38 6.08
CA TRP A 157 2.97 26.04 5.59
C TRP A 157 1.48 25.76 5.54
N ILE A 158 0.72 26.20 6.55
CA ILE A 158 -0.75 26.07 6.52
C ILE A 158 -1.33 26.77 5.29
N GLN A 159 -0.90 28.01 5.00
CA GLN A 159 -1.37 28.74 3.82
C GLN A 159 -0.95 28.07 2.51
N ALA A 160 0.29 27.58 2.41
CA ALA A 160 0.78 26.86 1.24
C ALA A 160 -0.04 25.58 0.96
N LEU A 161 -0.34 24.80 1.99
CA LEU A 161 -1.10 23.55 1.88
C LEU A 161 -2.59 23.81 1.59
N VAL A 162 -3.19 24.84 2.21
CA VAL A 162 -4.57 25.27 1.87
C VAL A 162 -4.67 25.77 0.44
N LYS A 163 -3.66 26.50 -0.05
CA LYS A 163 -3.62 26.98 -1.44
C LYS A 163 -3.53 25.82 -2.43
N LYS A 164 -2.73 24.79 -2.12
CA LYS A 164 -2.61 23.59 -2.95
C LYS A 164 -3.90 22.78 -2.96
N ASP A 165 -4.50 22.53 -1.79
CA ASP A 165 -5.70 21.72 -1.65
C ASP A 165 -6.72 22.38 -0.71
N PRO A 166 -7.57 23.28 -1.25
CA PRO A 166 -8.54 24.01 -0.45
C PRO A 166 -9.70 23.14 0.05
N VAL A 167 -9.84 21.92 -0.50
CA VAL A 167 -10.92 20.98 -0.18
C VAL A 167 -10.51 20.07 0.97
N ARG A 168 -9.39 19.34 0.84
CA ARG A 168 -8.97 18.37 1.87
C ARG A 168 -8.36 19.04 3.10
N ARG A 169 -7.63 20.15 2.92
CA ARG A 169 -6.97 20.92 4.00
C ARG A 169 -6.24 20.02 5.00
N GLN A 170 -5.36 19.17 4.49
CA GLN A 170 -4.65 18.15 5.25
C GLN A 170 -3.15 18.14 4.97
N VAL A 171 -2.41 17.46 5.84
CA VAL A 171 -1.01 17.09 5.68
C VAL A 171 -0.86 15.59 5.92
N LEU A 172 0.08 14.95 5.24
CA LEU A 172 0.37 13.54 5.43
C LEU A 172 1.37 13.37 6.57
N ARG A 173 1.04 12.50 7.53
CA ARG A 173 1.86 12.22 8.71
C ARG A 173 2.31 10.77 8.69
N VAL A 174 3.59 10.52 8.94
CA VAL A 174 4.18 9.18 8.92
C VAL A 174 3.56 8.33 10.03
N LYS A 175 3.03 7.17 9.65
CA LYS A 175 2.58 6.12 10.57
C LYS A 175 3.72 5.20 10.96
N GLY A 176 4.53 4.80 9.98
CA GLY A 176 5.70 3.94 10.12
C GLY A 176 6.33 3.65 8.76
N CYS A 177 7.59 3.24 8.76
CA CYS A 177 8.30 2.77 7.56
C CYS A 177 8.27 1.24 7.55
N LEU A 178 8.26 0.64 6.36
CA LEU A 178 8.50 -0.80 6.25
C LEU A 178 9.95 -1.09 6.67
N ALA A 179 10.15 -2.13 7.48
CA ALA A 179 11.47 -2.55 7.91
C ALA A 179 12.33 -2.95 6.71
N GLY A 180 13.62 -2.59 6.70
CA GLY A 180 14.54 -2.80 5.59
C GLY A 180 14.31 -1.91 4.36
N SER A 181 13.41 -0.91 4.42
CA SER A 181 13.19 0.03 3.31
C SER A 181 14.27 1.12 3.24
N LYS A 182 14.39 1.80 2.10
CA LYS A 182 15.30 2.97 1.98
C LYS A 182 14.84 4.19 2.80
N ALA A 183 13.61 4.18 3.30
CA ALA A 183 13.07 5.20 4.19
C ALA A 183 13.26 4.86 5.68
N GLU A 184 13.66 3.63 5.99
CA GLU A 184 13.93 3.18 7.36
C GLU A 184 15.04 4.03 7.99
N ASN A 185 14.85 4.43 9.25
CA ASN A 185 15.75 5.32 10.02
C ASN A 185 15.87 6.78 9.52
N LEU A 186 15.33 7.14 8.35
CA LEU A 186 15.31 8.52 7.86
C LEU A 186 14.04 9.27 8.28
N LEU A 187 12.90 8.58 8.18
CA LEU A 187 11.60 9.08 8.59
C LEU A 187 11.19 8.44 9.93
N GLU A 188 10.60 9.26 10.79
CA GLU A 188 10.14 8.86 12.11
C GLU A 188 8.61 8.92 12.19
N GLN A 189 8.05 8.11 13.08
CA GLN A 189 6.62 8.15 13.34
C GLN A 189 6.21 9.56 13.80
N GLY A 190 5.22 10.13 13.11
CA GLY A 190 4.69 11.43 13.43
C GLY A 190 5.31 12.60 12.66
N ASP A 191 6.32 12.37 11.83
CA ASP A 191 6.79 13.37 10.88
C ASP A 191 5.67 13.79 9.94
N MET A 192 5.57 15.09 9.66
CA MET A 192 4.65 15.59 8.63
C MET A 192 5.43 15.86 7.35
N VAL A 193 4.99 15.30 6.23
CA VAL A 193 5.58 15.58 4.91
C VAL A 193 4.89 16.81 4.33
N LEU A 194 5.65 17.88 4.15
CA LEU A 194 5.16 19.19 3.73
C LEU A 194 5.34 19.40 2.22
N ALA A 195 6.49 18.99 1.69
CA ALA A 195 6.81 19.10 0.28
C ALA A 195 7.76 17.99 -0.18
N ILE A 196 7.73 17.70 -1.47
CA ILE A 196 8.70 16.84 -2.16
C ILE A 196 9.25 17.61 -3.35
N ASN A 197 10.57 17.66 -3.49
CA ASN A 197 11.27 18.42 -4.52
C ASN A 197 10.74 19.86 -4.60
N LYS A 198 10.58 20.49 -3.42
CA LYS A 198 10.07 21.87 -3.21
C LYS A 198 8.61 22.10 -3.63
N LYS A 199 7.88 21.05 -4.04
CA LYS A 199 6.44 21.12 -4.34
C LYS A 199 5.64 20.65 -3.13
N PRO A 200 4.69 21.45 -2.60
CA PRO A 200 3.86 21.04 -1.46
C PRO A 200 3.14 19.72 -1.73
N VAL A 201 2.86 18.92 -0.70
CA VAL A 201 2.21 17.60 -0.79
C VAL A 201 1.01 17.55 0.16
N THR A 202 -0.15 17.13 -0.35
CA THR A 202 -1.41 17.11 0.42
C THR A 202 -2.17 15.78 0.32
N CYS A 203 -1.86 14.92 -0.66
CA CYS A 203 -2.56 13.66 -0.88
C CYS A 203 -1.61 12.54 -1.30
N PHE A 204 -2.08 11.28 -1.27
CA PHE A 204 -1.23 10.14 -1.63
C PHE A 204 -0.82 10.15 -3.11
N ASN A 205 -1.67 10.64 -4.01
CA ASN A 205 -1.33 10.78 -5.43
C ASN A 205 -0.13 11.72 -5.65
N ASP A 206 0.06 12.75 -4.81
CA ASP A 206 1.25 13.61 -4.90
C ASP A 206 2.56 12.85 -4.58
N LEU A 207 2.51 11.86 -3.67
CA LEU A 207 3.63 10.99 -3.33
C LEU A 207 3.93 10.04 -4.48
N GLU A 208 2.88 9.41 -5.03
CA GLU A 208 2.99 8.49 -6.16
C GLU A 208 3.54 9.19 -7.40
N ASP A 209 3.00 10.37 -7.75
CA ASP A 209 3.50 11.19 -8.86
C ASP A 209 4.97 11.58 -8.66
N ALA A 210 5.38 11.89 -7.43
CA ALA A 210 6.78 12.22 -7.13
C ALA A 210 7.70 11.00 -7.29
N CYS A 211 7.27 9.80 -6.87
CA CYS A 211 8.01 8.56 -7.08
C CYS A 211 8.12 8.23 -8.58
N HIS A 212 7.01 8.35 -9.32
CA HIS A 212 6.97 8.11 -10.76
C HIS A 212 7.81 9.11 -11.56
N ALA A 213 7.93 10.36 -11.12
CA ALA A 213 8.81 11.32 -11.78
C ALA A 213 10.29 10.89 -11.77
N LEU A 214 10.70 10.02 -10.84
CA LEU A 214 12.05 9.44 -10.83
C LEU A 214 12.25 8.34 -11.87
N ASP A 215 11.18 7.71 -12.38
CA ASP A 215 11.27 6.66 -13.41
C ASP A 215 11.82 7.18 -14.75
N VAL A 216 11.81 8.51 -14.95
CA VAL A 216 12.43 9.16 -16.11
C VAL A 216 13.96 8.99 -16.11
N TYR A 217 14.56 8.86 -14.92
CA TYR A 217 15.99 8.66 -14.76
C TYR A 217 16.24 7.16 -14.51
N ASP A 218 17.13 6.55 -15.29
CA ASP A 218 17.50 5.12 -15.14
C ASP A 218 18.43 4.89 -13.92
N ASP A 219 18.22 5.67 -12.86
CA ASP A 219 19.02 5.69 -11.65
C ASP A 219 18.25 5.02 -10.50
N THR A 220 18.69 3.82 -10.10
CA THR A 220 18.10 3.06 -9.00
C THR A 220 18.32 3.72 -7.63
N ASP A 221 19.29 4.63 -7.52
CA ASP A 221 19.63 5.37 -6.31
C ASP A 221 19.02 6.77 -6.25
N ALA A 222 18.14 7.09 -7.19
CA ALA A 222 17.38 8.33 -7.19
C ALA A 222 16.66 8.54 -5.85
N LYS A 223 16.87 9.71 -5.25
CA LYS A 223 16.31 10.13 -3.96
C LYS A 223 15.30 11.26 -4.17
N LEU A 224 14.29 11.29 -3.30
CA LEU A 224 13.35 12.40 -3.18
C LEU A 224 13.86 13.37 -2.11
N GLU A 225 13.87 14.67 -2.41
CA GLU A 225 14.11 15.73 -1.43
C GLU A 225 12.79 16.00 -0.69
N LEU A 226 12.67 15.52 0.54
CA LEU A 226 11.49 15.71 1.39
C LEU A 226 11.72 16.89 2.33
N THR A 227 10.78 17.84 2.32
CA THR A 227 10.62 18.81 3.39
C THR A 227 9.68 18.25 4.43
N ILE A 228 10.19 17.99 5.63
CA ILE A 228 9.41 17.44 6.74
C ILE A 228 9.32 18.41 7.90
N PHE A 229 8.33 18.20 8.76
CA PHE A 229 8.21 18.84 10.06
C PHE A 229 8.26 17.80 11.17
N ARG A 230 9.31 17.87 11.98
CA ARG A 230 9.60 16.98 13.12
C ARG A 230 9.81 17.83 14.36
N GLN A 231 9.06 17.52 15.42
CA GLN A 231 9.23 18.14 16.75
C GLN A 231 9.36 19.68 16.75
N GLY A 232 8.51 20.39 15.97
CA GLY A 232 8.54 21.86 15.93
C GLY A 232 9.50 22.46 14.90
N ARG A 233 10.27 21.64 14.18
CA ARG A 233 11.31 22.10 13.25
C ARG A 233 11.05 21.61 11.83
N GLU A 234 11.28 22.49 10.86
CA GLU A 234 11.34 22.14 9.44
C GLU A 234 12.73 21.56 9.13
N MET A 235 12.76 20.48 8.36
CA MET A 235 13.99 19.80 7.97
C MET A 235 13.90 19.35 6.51
N GLN A 236 15.03 19.39 5.81
CA GLN A 236 15.17 18.79 4.49
C GLN A 236 15.92 17.47 4.63
N ILE A 237 15.37 16.40 4.06
CA ILE A 237 15.98 15.07 4.05
C ILE A 237 15.92 14.48 2.66
N HIS A 238 16.86 13.60 2.33
CA HIS A 238 16.89 12.88 1.07
C HIS A 238 16.53 11.42 1.32
N VAL A 239 15.40 10.95 0.77
CA VAL A 239 14.88 9.60 1.00
C VAL A 239 14.92 8.81 -0.30
N GLY A 240 15.48 7.61 -0.26
CA GLY A 240 15.51 6.71 -1.42
C GLY A 240 14.13 6.09 -1.71
N THR A 241 13.96 5.60 -2.94
CA THR A 241 12.77 4.81 -3.33
C THR A 241 13.14 3.35 -3.55
N ASP A 242 12.26 2.46 -3.09
CA ASP A 242 12.33 1.03 -3.35
C ASP A 242 11.63 0.70 -4.67
N VAL A 243 12.07 -0.36 -5.34
CA VAL A 243 11.56 -0.77 -6.65
C VAL A 243 10.84 -2.11 -6.51
N ARG A 244 9.60 -2.18 -7.01
CA ARG A 244 8.75 -3.38 -6.93
C ARG A 244 8.32 -3.84 -8.31
N ASP A 245 8.32 -5.14 -8.53
CA ASP A 245 7.88 -5.79 -9.78
C ASP A 245 6.43 -6.32 -9.72
N GLY A 246 5.81 -6.27 -8.54
CA GLY A 246 4.43 -6.72 -8.31
C GLY A 246 4.27 -8.24 -8.11
N ASN A 247 5.35 -9.03 -8.11
CA ASN A 247 5.25 -10.49 -7.99
C ASN A 247 4.94 -10.98 -6.56
N GLY A 248 5.30 -10.18 -5.55
CA GLY A 248 5.14 -10.58 -4.15
C GLY A 248 6.05 -11.76 -3.78
N THR A 249 5.49 -12.78 -3.13
CA THR A 249 6.25 -14.01 -2.80
C THR A 249 6.48 -14.86 -4.05
N THR A 250 7.74 -15.10 -4.39
CA THR A 250 8.13 -15.92 -5.56
C THR A 250 8.58 -17.34 -5.20
N ARG A 251 8.91 -17.59 -3.92
CA ARG A 251 9.39 -18.89 -3.44
C ARG A 251 8.81 -19.20 -2.06
N VAL A 252 8.40 -20.45 -1.89
CA VAL A 252 7.99 -21.01 -0.60
C VAL A 252 8.65 -22.39 -0.47
N ILE A 253 9.09 -22.72 0.74
CA ILE A 253 9.66 -24.03 1.06
C ILE A 253 8.78 -24.68 2.14
N ASN A 254 8.43 -25.95 1.93
CA ASN A 254 7.83 -26.78 2.97
C ASN A 254 8.92 -27.57 3.68
N TRP A 255 9.13 -27.31 4.96
CA TRP A 255 10.14 -27.98 5.77
C TRP A 255 9.51 -28.45 7.08
N CYS A 256 9.54 -29.77 7.32
CA CYS A 256 9.05 -30.38 8.56
C CYS A 256 7.62 -29.96 8.98
N GLY A 257 6.77 -29.56 8.01
CA GLY A 257 5.39 -29.12 8.22
C GLY A 257 5.19 -27.62 8.45
N CYS A 258 6.25 -26.80 8.37
CA CYS A 258 6.11 -25.35 8.20
C CYS A 258 6.30 -24.93 6.74
N LEU A 259 5.67 -23.82 6.38
CA LEU A 259 5.91 -23.10 5.14
C LEU A 259 6.75 -21.87 5.46
N VAL A 260 7.94 -21.82 4.89
CA VAL A 260 8.86 -20.67 5.02
C VAL A 260 9.00 -19.93 3.69
N GLN A 261 9.17 -18.63 3.78
CA GLN A 261 9.33 -17.70 2.65
C GLN A 261 10.12 -16.47 3.11
N ASP A 262 10.52 -15.61 2.19
CA ASP A 262 11.04 -14.28 2.54
C ASP A 262 9.93 -13.44 3.23
N PRO A 263 10.28 -12.51 4.14
CA PRO A 263 9.31 -11.60 4.74
C PRO A 263 8.59 -10.76 3.68
N HIS A 264 7.32 -11.04 3.48
CA HIS A 264 6.48 -10.29 2.56
C HIS A 264 6.21 -8.87 3.08
N PRO A 265 5.79 -7.91 2.22
CA PRO A 265 5.67 -6.49 2.58
C PRO A 265 4.86 -6.20 3.85
N GLU A 266 3.83 -6.98 4.13
CA GLU A 266 2.95 -6.77 5.30
C GLU A 266 3.60 -7.21 6.62
N VAL A 267 4.56 -8.14 6.58
CA VAL A 267 5.42 -8.45 7.74
C VAL A 267 6.38 -7.29 7.96
N ARG A 268 7.00 -6.79 6.87
CA ARG A 268 7.91 -5.63 6.93
C ARG A 268 7.19 -4.37 7.42
N ALA A 269 5.91 -4.20 7.08
CA ALA A 269 5.07 -3.08 7.53
C ALA A 269 4.80 -3.07 9.04
N LEU A 270 5.07 -4.17 9.76
CA LEU A 270 5.07 -4.18 11.23
C LEU A 270 6.24 -3.38 11.83
N GLY A 271 7.24 -3.02 11.02
CA GLY A 271 8.38 -2.20 11.44
C GLY A 271 9.47 -2.99 12.16
N PHE A 272 9.53 -4.31 11.98
CA PHE A 272 10.55 -5.16 12.60
C PHE A 272 11.05 -6.26 11.65
N LEU A 273 12.38 -6.39 11.59
CA LEU A 273 13.09 -7.54 11.04
C LEU A 273 14.25 -7.88 11.99
N PRO A 274 14.47 -9.16 12.34
CA PRO A 274 15.64 -9.56 13.13
C PRO A 274 16.96 -9.16 12.45
N LYS A 275 17.93 -8.74 13.27
CA LYS A 275 19.26 -8.32 12.79
C LYS A 275 20.17 -9.52 12.49
N GLU A 276 19.92 -10.62 13.19
CA GLU A 276 20.68 -11.87 13.13
C GLU A 276 20.41 -12.66 11.84
N GLY A 277 19.24 -12.44 11.23
CA GLY A 277 18.83 -13.08 9.98
C GLY A 277 17.32 -12.98 9.79
N HIS A 278 16.85 -12.56 8.62
CA HIS A 278 15.41 -12.35 8.41
C HIS A 278 14.87 -12.93 7.11
N GLY A 279 15.67 -13.60 6.27
CA GLY A 279 15.17 -14.17 5.01
C GLY A 279 14.33 -15.46 5.15
N VAL A 280 14.27 -16.08 6.34
CA VAL A 280 13.49 -17.32 6.54
C VAL A 280 12.33 -17.06 7.51
N TYR A 281 11.23 -16.53 6.98
CA TYR A 281 10.02 -16.24 7.76
C TYR A 281 9.05 -17.42 7.75
N VAL A 282 8.60 -17.85 8.93
CA VAL A 282 7.61 -18.92 9.09
C VAL A 282 6.21 -18.34 8.87
N ALA A 283 5.67 -18.53 7.66
CA ALA A 283 4.35 -18.04 7.28
C ALA A 283 3.21 -18.90 7.85
N ARG A 284 3.43 -20.21 7.90
CA ARG A 284 2.42 -21.17 8.37
C ARG A 284 3.10 -22.41 8.97
N TRP A 285 2.40 -23.07 9.88
CA TRP A 285 2.74 -24.40 10.37
C TRP A 285 1.50 -25.31 10.32
N SER A 286 1.73 -26.62 10.30
CA SER A 286 0.68 -27.63 10.22
C SER A 286 0.49 -28.31 11.57
N SER A 287 -0.76 -28.44 12.04
CA SER A 287 -1.04 -29.13 13.30
C SER A 287 -0.61 -30.59 13.25
N GLY A 288 0.06 -31.03 14.31
CA GLY A 288 0.62 -32.39 14.43
C GLY A 288 1.96 -32.61 13.72
N SER A 289 2.50 -31.61 13.02
CA SER A 289 3.82 -31.70 12.39
C SER A 289 4.98 -31.69 13.39
N PRO A 290 6.19 -32.12 12.98
CA PRO A 290 7.39 -31.96 13.81
C PRO A 290 7.58 -30.53 14.31
N VAL A 291 7.48 -29.51 13.44
CA VAL A 291 7.64 -28.10 13.85
C VAL A 291 6.65 -27.69 14.94
N HIS A 292 5.39 -28.16 14.87
CA HIS A 292 4.39 -27.91 15.90
C HIS A 292 4.78 -28.54 17.24
N ARG A 293 5.27 -29.80 17.21
CA ARG A 293 5.69 -30.52 18.42
C ARG A 293 6.89 -29.85 19.11
N TYR A 294 7.77 -29.21 18.35
CA TYR A 294 8.95 -28.52 18.85
C TYR A 294 8.76 -27.02 19.05
N GLY A 295 7.53 -26.49 18.90
CA GLY A 295 7.20 -25.11 19.27
C GLY A 295 7.65 -24.03 18.28
N LEU A 296 7.87 -24.38 17.00
CA LEU A 296 8.09 -23.41 15.94
C LEU A 296 6.73 -22.99 15.35
N TYR A 297 6.38 -21.71 15.52
CA TYR A 297 5.09 -21.14 15.16
C TYR A 297 5.20 -20.12 14.03
N SER A 298 4.04 -19.73 13.48
CA SER A 298 3.95 -18.65 12.49
C SER A 298 4.40 -17.32 13.10
N GLN A 299 4.83 -16.39 12.24
CA GLN A 299 5.34 -15.07 12.65
C GLN A 299 6.69 -15.10 13.38
N GLN A 300 7.45 -16.18 13.18
CA GLN A 300 8.82 -16.32 13.67
C GLN A 300 9.81 -16.37 12.50
N TRP A 301 11.09 -16.15 12.79
CA TRP A 301 12.18 -16.28 11.83
C TRP A 301 13.11 -17.41 12.24
N ILE A 302 13.56 -18.19 11.27
CA ILE A 302 14.66 -19.14 11.47
C ILE A 302 15.94 -18.38 11.15
N VAL A 303 16.70 -18.02 12.19
CA VAL A 303 17.96 -17.27 12.07
C VAL A 303 19.16 -18.20 11.88
N GLU A 304 19.04 -19.44 12.36
CA GLU A 304 20.09 -20.46 12.27
C GLU A 304 19.52 -21.89 12.31
N VAL A 305 20.26 -22.84 11.74
CA VAL A 305 20.01 -24.28 11.86
C VAL A 305 21.33 -24.97 12.21
N ASN A 306 21.37 -25.72 13.32
CA ASN A 306 22.58 -26.40 13.81
C ASN A 306 23.80 -25.47 13.93
N GLY A 307 23.59 -24.23 14.39
CA GLY A 307 24.63 -23.20 14.54
C GLY A 307 25.11 -22.58 13.22
N LYS A 308 24.48 -22.90 12.09
CA LYS A 308 24.75 -22.26 10.79
C LYS A 308 23.70 -21.18 10.51
N PRO A 309 24.11 -19.92 10.27
CA PRO A 309 23.19 -18.83 9.96
C PRO A 309 22.36 -19.11 8.70
N THR A 310 21.10 -18.65 8.70
CA THR A 310 20.17 -18.74 7.57
C THR A 310 19.67 -17.35 7.18
N PRO A 311 20.53 -16.50 6.59
CA PRO A 311 20.17 -15.14 6.21
C PRO A 311 19.10 -15.08 5.11
N ASP A 312 19.01 -16.12 4.28
CA ASP A 312 18.09 -16.24 3.16
C ASP A 312 17.60 -17.70 2.96
N LEU A 313 16.65 -17.88 2.05
CA LEU A 313 16.07 -19.19 1.73
C LEU A 313 17.09 -20.17 1.11
N ASP A 314 18.14 -19.70 0.43
CA ASP A 314 19.16 -20.57 -0.18
C ASP A 314 20.10 -21.14 0.89
N ALA A 315 20.56 -20.29 1.81
CA ALA A 315 21.32 -20.71 2.97
C ALA A 315 20.52 -21.71 3.81
N PHE A 316 19.22 -21.47 4.01
CA PHE A 316 18.33 -22.40 4.69
C PHE A 316 18.28 -23.78 4.02
N VAL A 317 18.09 -23.84 2.69
CA VAL A 317 18.09 -25.11 1.95
C VAL A 317 19.42 -25.83 2.03
N ASN A 318 20.54 -25.11 2.03
CA ASN A 318 21.87 -25.74 2.08
C ASN A 318 22.21 -26.37 3.43
N VAL A 319 21.50 -26.01 4.50
CA VAL A 319 21.77 -26.49 5.87
C VAL A 319 20.68 -27.42 6.41
N THR A 320 19.64 -27.69 5.61
CA THR A 320 18.51 -28.59 5.93
C THR A 320 18.48 -29.79 5.01
#